data_AF-A0A0N0U9U1-F1
#
_entry.id   AF-A0A0N0U9U1-F1
#
_cell.length_a   1.000
_cell.length_b   1.000
_cell.length_c   1.000
_cell.angle_alpha   90.00
_cell.angle_beta   90.00
_cell.angle_gamma   90.00
#
_symmetry.space_group_name_H-M   'P 1'
#
loop_
_entity.id
_entity.type
_entity.pdbx_description
1 polymer ?
#
loop_
_entity_poly.entity_id
_entity_poly.type
_entity_poly.pdbx_seq_one_letter_code
_entity_poly.pdbx_strand_id
1 'polypeptide(L)'
;MSRKVLCVDTEDRISSMSSAVEDEENLTTVTATSVESARDIINDGSVVGVVTSYTLADGNGMDIIQHVRDRIPQTPVVLFTDVSPSDIDTKSFEEVLVEYLNRDLPDAKDRLGFIINDVIDHSAQVGFLTPDNEEERLKALEEYDIDELPIEESFQRITDLISTHFDIAVAFVGLLEKDEENFLACTGADWDSLTREDTMCTHSMLQDDVMVVENIANDNRFSKNEQLENLGIVSYAGANMTTPDGHVIGQVCALDHEPRTYTEAERHQLEQFAETVMEILELRQSVRASRRVEVGQ
;
A
#
# COMPACT_ATOMS: atom_id res chain seq x y z
N MET A 1 -0.21 23.90 14.45
CA MET A 1 -1.32 23.56 15.37
C MET A 1 -0.91 22.29 16.07
N SER A 2 -1.07 22.18 17.39
CA SER A 2 -0.69 20.95 18.08
C SER A 2 -1.63 19.80 17.70
N ARG A 3 -1.06 18.63 17.41
CA ARG A 3 -1.76 17.42 16.97
C ARG A 3 -2.09 16.57 18.19
N LYS A 4 -3.39 16.31 18.41
CA LYS A 4 -3.86 15.60 19.60
C LYS A 4 -3.89 14.09 19.38
N VAL A 5 -3.20 13.34 20.23
CA VAL A 5 -3.12 11.87 20.22
C VAL A 5 -3.87 11.31 21.42
N LEU A 6 -4.71 10.30 21.21
CA LEU A 6 -5.36 9.57 22.30
C LEU A 6 -4.42 8.49 22.82
N CYS A 7 -4.05 8.56 24.10
CA CYS A 7 -3.31 7.52 24.80
C CYS A 7 -4.27 6.71 25.68
N VAL A 8 -4.33 5.39 25.50
CA VAL A 8 -5.17 4.48 26.29
C VAL A 8 -4.35 3.36 26.93
N ASP A 9 -4.21 3.40 28.25
CA ASP A 9 -3.49 2.37 29.01
C ASP A 9 -4.03 2.35 30.44
N THR A 10 -3.60 1.38 31.26
CA THR A 10 -4.01 1.29 32.67
C THR A 10 -3.55 2.51 33.49
N GLU A 11 -4.21 2.78 34.62
CA GLU A 11 -3.91 3.94 35.48
C GLU A 11 -2.43 4.03 35.90
N ASP A 12 -1.76 2.89 36.08
CA ASP A 12 -0.36 2.81 36.46
C ASP A 12 0.60 3.09 35.29
N ARG A 13 0.17 2.91 34.04
CA ARG A 13 1.03 2.97 32.85
C ARG A 13 0.77 4.21 31.98
N ILE A 14 -0.42 4.80 32.07
CA ILE A 14 -0.86 5.92 31.21
C ILE A 14 0.03 7.16 31.28
N SER A 15 0.57 7.47 32.46
CA SER A 15 1.47 8.62 32.65
C SER A 15 2.79 8.46 31.89
N SER A 16 3.35 7.24 31.90
CA SER A 16 4.58 6.95 31.17
C SER A 16 4.36 6.93 29.66
N MET A 17 3.19 6.49 29.21
CA MET A 17 2.87 6.42 27.78
C MET A 17 2.61 7.81 27.20
N SER A 18 1.79 8.61 27.87
CA SER A 18 1.53 10.00 27.47
C SER A 18 2.80 10.83 27.42
N SER A 19 3.67 10.73 28.43
CA SER A 19 4.95 11.45 28.45
C SER A 19 5.83 11.11 27.24
N ALA A 20 5.92 9.82 26.88
CA ALA A 20 6.72 9.37 25.74
C ALA A 20 6.18 9.88 24.38
N VAL A 21 4.89 10.17 24.28
CA VAL A 21 4.30 10.78 23.08
C VAL A 21 4.49 12.30 23.08
N GLU A 22 4.44 12.94 24.24
CA GLU A 22 4.64 14.40 24.40
C GLU A 22 6.11 14.84 24.30
N ASP A 23 7.06 13.91 24.35
CA ASP A 23 8.47 14.20 24.08
C ASP A 23 8.70 14.69 22.63
N GLU A 24 7.75 14.46 21.72
CA GLU A 24 7.75 15.01 20.35
C GLU A 24 7.14 16.41 20.28
N GLU A 25 7.90 17.37 19.71
CA GLU A 25 7.59 18.82 19.78
C GLU A 25 6.22 19.24 19.21
N ASN A 26 5.57 18.40 18.40
CA ASN A 26 4.32 18.73 17.69
C ASN A 26 3.08 17.94 18.16
N LEU A 27 3.23 17.06 19.16
CA LEU A 27 2.14 16.22 19.67
C LEU A 27 1.65 16.71 21.03
N THR A 28 0.35 16.55 21.30
CA THR A 28 -0.25 16.67 22.63
C THR A 28 -1.09 15.45 22.91
N THR A 29 -1.23 15.06 24.18
CA THR A 29 -2.00 13.87 24.52
C THR A 29 -3.34 14.19 25.17
N VAL A 30 -4.30 13.30 24.93
CA VAL A 30 -5.47 13.12 25.76
C VAL A 30 -5.49 11.68 26.23
N THR A 31 -5.81 11.45 27.50
CA THR A 31 -5.63 10.13 28.11
C THR A 31 -6.97 9.49 28.45
N ALA A 32 -7.07 8.18 28.23
CA ALA A 32 -8.14 7.32 28.73
C ALA A 32 -7.53 6.12 29.47
N THR A 33 -8.28 5.56 30.42
CA THR A 33 -7.85 4.39 31.20
C THR A 33 -8.77 3.19 31.05
N SER A 34 -9.78 3.31 30.18
CA SER A 34 -10.77 2.28 29.88
C SER A 34 -11.20 2.38 28.41
N VAL A 35 -11.74 1.30 27.87
CA VAL A 35 -12.34 1.27 26.53
C VAL A 35 -13.53 2.24 26.47
N GLU A 36 -14.37 2.27 27.50
CA GLU A 36 -15.52 3.19 27.56
C GLU A 36 -15.09 4.66 27.43
N SER A 37 -14.10 5.09 28.22
CA SER A 37 -13.61 6.48 28.19
C SER A 37 -12.89 6.82 26.88
N ALA A 38 -12.18 5.87 26.28
CA ALA A 38 -11.56 6.04 24.97
C ALA A 38 -12.61 6.26 23.86
N ARG A 39 -13.72 5.50 23.89
CA ARG A 39 -14.81 5.64 22.91
C ARG A 39 -15.47 7.02 22.97
N ASP A 40 -15.70 7.55 24.17
CA ASP A 40 -16.27 8.88 24.35
C ASP A 40 -15.38 9.97 23.73
N ILE A 41 -14.06 9.85 23.90
CA ILE A 41 -13.09 10.78 23.30
C ILE A 41 -13.06 10.66 21.77
N ILE A 42 -13.07 9.43 21.25
CA ILE A 42 -13.10 9.18 19.80
C ILE A 42 -14.37 9.78 19.16
N ASN A 43 -15.52 9.66 19.84
CA ASN A 43 -16.79 10.20 19.35
C ASN A 43 -16.81 11.74 19.29
N ASP A 44 -16.01 12.43 20.11
CA ASP A 44 -15.84 13.88 20.07
C ASP A 44 -14.99 14.34 18.85
N GLY A 45 -14.35 13.42 18.14
CA GLY A 45 -13.75 13.64 16.81
C GLY A 45 -12.54 14.57 16.79
N SER A 46 -11.78 14.67 17.89
CA SER A 46 -10.71 15.67 18.05
C SER A 46 -9.28 15.11 18.06
N VAL A 47 -9.09 13.85 17.66
CA VAL A 47 -7.79 13.15 17.72
C VAL A 47 -7.31 12.74 16.33
N VAL A 48 -6.00 12.83 16.12
CA VAL A 48 -5.34 12.52 14.84
C VAL A 48 -4.50 11.24 14.87
N GLY A 49 -4.41 10.59 16.04
CA GLY A 49 -3.77 9.28 16.21
C GLY A 49 -4.19 8.66 17.54
N VAL A 50 -4.09 7.34 17.64
CA VAL A 50 -4.41 6.58 18.87
C VAL A 50 -3.23 5.70 19.24
N VAL A 51 -2.84 5.68 20.51
CA VAL A 51 -1.90 4.72 21.08
C VAL A 51 -2.64 3.96 22.17
N THR A 52 -2.72 2.64 22.06
CA THR A 52 -3.42 1.81 23.04
C THR A 52 -2.57 0.63 23.48
N SER A 53 -2.70 0.22 24.74
CA SER A 53 -2.23 -1.11 25.17
C SER A 53 -3.25 -2.19 24.84
N TYR A 54 -2.81 -3.45 24.84
CA TYR A 54 -3.73 -4.57 24.61
C TYR A 54 -4.62 -4.86 25.81
N THR A 55 -4.09 -4.80 27.04
CA THR A 55 -4.83 -5.19 28.25
C THR A 55 -5.39 -3.97 28.96
N LEU A 56 -6.72 -3.85 29.04
CA LEU A 56 -7.41 -2.74 29.69
C LEU A 56 -8.36 -3.23 30.79
N ALA A 57 -8.90 -2.32 31.60
CA ALA A 57 -9.70 -2.67 32.78
C ALA A 57 -11.08 -3.28 32.43
N ASP A 58 -11.66 -2.88 31.31
CA ASP A 58 -13.03 -3.19 30.86
C ASP A 58 -13.07 -3.83 29.46
N GLY A 59 -11.92 -4.23 28.92
CA GLY A 59 -11.80 -4.82 27.58
C GLY A 59 -10.35 -4.93 27.14
N ASN A 60 -10.12 -4.84 25.83
CA ASN A 60 -8.78 -4.88 25.26
C ASN A 60 -8.58 -3.81 24.17
N GLY A 61 -7.34 -3.62 23.74
CA GLY A 61 -6.99 -2.65 22.69
C GLY A 61 -7.70 -2.90 21.35
N MET A 62 -8.14 -4.13 21.07
CA MET A 62 -8.89 -4.44 19.85
C MET A 62 -10.29 -3.83 19.89
N ASP A 63 -10.92 -3.72 21.06
CA ASP A 63 -12.22 -3.05 21.22
C ASP A 63 -12.15 -1.55 20.87
N ILE A 64 -10.96 -0.96 20.97
CA ILE A 64 -10.66 0.42 20.59
C ILE A 64 -10.34 0.49 19.10
N ILE A 65 -9.49 -0.40 18.58
CA ILE A 65 -9.18 -0.49 17.14
C ILE A 65 -10.46 -0.65 16.32
N GLN A 66 -11.36 -1.55 16.74
CA GLN A 66 -12.66 -1.74 16.10
C GLN A 66 -13.50 -0.45 16.12
N HIS A 67 -13.49 0.29 17.24
CA HIS A 67 -14.26 1.54 17.33
C HIS A 67 -13.65 2.68 16.51
N VAL A 68 -12.31 2.71 16.38
CA VAL A 68 -11.59 3.61 15.46
C VAL A 68 -11.99 3.30 14.02
N ARG A 69 -12.00 2.03 13.62
CA ARG A 69 -12.48 1.59 12.30
C ARG A 69 -13.87 2.13 12.00
N ASP A 70 -14.80 1.96 12.93
CA ASP A 70 -16.20 2.30 12.71
C ASP A 70 -16.48 3.82 12.67
N ARG A 71 -15.60 4.65 13.25
CA ARG A 71 -15.87 6.10 13.46
C ARG A 71 -14.91 7.02 12.74
N ILE A 72 -13.62 6.70 12.77
CA ILE A 72 -12.52 7.50 12.26
C ILE A 72 -11.48 6.58 11.60
N PRO A 73 -11.85 5.84 10.53
CA PRO A 73 -10.99 4.80 9.93
C PRO A 73 -9.65 5.33 9.38
N GLN A 74 -9.57 6.63 9.12
CA GLN A 74 -8.37 7.32 8.64
C GLN A 74 -7.38 7.66 9.77
N THR A 75 -7.75 7.41 11.02
CA THR A 75 -6.91 7.72 12.18
C THR A 75 -6.02 6.52 12.49
N PRO A 76 -4.69 6.66 12.44
CA PRO A 76 -3.77 5.58 12.72
C PRO A 76 -3.81 5.15 14.18
N VAL A 77 -3.49 3.88 14.41
CA VAL A 77 -3.41 3.28 15.74
C VAL A 77 -2.03 2.64 15.94
N VAL A 78 -1.41 2.89 17.09
CA VAL A 78 -0.22 2.17 17.55
C VAL A 78 -0.63 1.28 18.73
N LEU A 79 -0.47 -0.03 18.58
CA LEU A 79 -0.65 -1.01 19.64
C LEU A 79 0.66 -1.14 20.44
N PHE A 80 0.75 -0.39 21.55
CA PHE A 80 1.92 -0.35 22.42
C PHE A 80 1.73 -1.28 23.63
N THR A 81 2.27 -2.50 23.55
CA THR A 81 1.88 -3.58 24.49
C THR A 81 3.03 -4.52 24.84
N ASP A 82 2.93 -5.18 25.99
CA ASP A 82 3.79 -6.29 26.48
C ASP A 82 3.33 -7.66 25.96
N VAL A 83 2.20 -7.71 25.24
CA VAL A 83 1.63 -8.94 24.68
C VAL A 83 2.26 -9.26 23.33
N SER A 84 2.65 -10.53 23.12
CA SER A 84 3.22 -11.02 21.86
C SER A 84 2.20 -10.95 20.71
N PRO A 85 2.62 -10.67 19.45
CA PRO A 85 1.72 -10.70 18.29
C PRO A 85 1.00 -12.04 18.10
N SER A 86 1.60 -13.15 18.53
CA SER A 86 1.01 -14.49 18.47
C SER A 86 -0.23 -14.67 19.37
N ASP A 87 -0.36 -13.82 20.39
CA ASP A 87 -1.44 -13.86 21.38
C ASP A 87 -2.51 -12.79 21.13
N ILE A 88 -2.40 -12.07 20.01
CA ILE A 88 -3.30 -10.99 19.59
C ILE A 88 -4.16 -11.51 18.44
N ASP A 89 -5.46 -11.24 18.48
CA ASP A 89 -6.38 -11.60 17.40
C ASP A 89 -6.23 -10.65 16.21
N THR A 90 -5.24 -10.94 15.37
CA THR A 90 -4.81 -10.09 14.24
C THR A 90 -5.82 -10.01 13.10
N LYS A 91 -6.90 -10.81 13.13
CA LYS A 91 -8.00 -10.73 12.17
C LYS A 91 -8.73 -9.39 12.21
N SER A 92 -8.62 -8.68 13.34
CA SER A 92 -9.26 -7.37 13.52
C SER A 92 -8.36 -6.20 13.09
N PHE A 93 -7.35 -6.44 12.25
CA PHE A 93 -6.52 -5.39 11.63
C PHE A 93 -6.99 -4.96 10.25
N GLU A 94 -7.98 -5.64 9.67
CA GLU A 94 -8.55 -5.25 8.37
C GLU A 94 -8.96 -3.76 8.41
N GLU A 95 -8.63 -2.96 7.40
CA GLU A 95 -9.10 -1.57 7.22
C GLU A 95 -8.61 -0.47 8.21
N VAL A 96 -7.82 -0.76 9.25
CA VAL A 96 -7.20 0.27 10.12
C VAL A 96 -5.70 0.08 10.18
N LEU A 97 -4.94 1.16 9.99
CA LEU A 97 -3.49 1.16 10.15
C LEU A 97 -3.13 0.92 11.62
N VAL A 98 -2.74 -0.32 11.94
CA VAL A 98 -2.28 -0.69 13.28
C VAL A 98 -0.81 -1.06 13.28
N GLU A 99 0.03 -0.15 13.78
CA GLU A 99 1.45 -0.40 14.02
C GLU A 99 1.64 -1.08 15.37
N TYR A 100 2.40 -2.17 15.44
CA TYR A 100 2.67 -2.87 16.70
C TYR A 100 4.03 -2.48 17.27
N LEU A 101 4.05 -2.04 18.53
CA LEU A 101 5.29 -1.77 19.26
C LEU A 101 5.32 -2.56 20.57
N ASN A 102 6.26 -3.49 20.67
CA ASN A 102 6.48 -4.21 21.92
C ASN A 102 7.13 -3.30 22.96
N ARG A 103 6.44 -3.12 24.09
CA ARG A 103 6.85 -2.19 25.14
C ARG A 103 8.03 -2.65 26.00
N ASP A 104 8.38 -3.93 25.96
CA ASP A 104 9.50 -4.51 26.72
C ASP A 104 10.84 -4.32 26.00
N LEU A 105 10.84 -3.76 24.78
CA LEU A 105 12.07 -3.40 24.09
C LEU A 105 12.81 -2.28 24.86
N PRO A 106 14.16 -2.32 24.93
CA PRO A 106 14.96 -1.38 25.73
C PRO A 106 14.67 0.10 25.43
N ASP A 107 14.36 0.42 24.19
CA ASP A 107 14.15 1.80 23.70
C ASP A 107 12.69 2.04 23.25
N ALA A 108 11.74 1.20 23.70
CA ALA A 108 10.36 1.23 23.19
C ALA A 108 9.67 2.58 23.45
N LYS A 109 9.97 3.22 24.59
CA LYS A 109 9.38 4.53 24.95
C LYS A 109 9.96 5.66 24.11
N ASP A 110 11.28 5.66 23.94
CA ASP A 110 11.97 6.68 23.14
C ASP A 110 11.56 6.61 21.67
N ARG A 111 11.19 5.42 21.19
CA ARG A 111 10.67 5.19 19.83
C ARG A 111 9.17 5.46 19.68
N LEU A 112 8.40 5.43 20.76
CA LEU A 112 6.93 5.52 20.69
C LEU A 112 6.49 6.85 20.08
N GLY A 113 7.04 7.97 20.57
CA GLY A 113 6.76 9.31 20.05
C GLY A 113 7.08 9.43 18.56
N PHE A 114 8.28 8.99 18.17
CA PHE A 114 8.69 8.94 16.76
C PHE A 114 7.72 8.12 15.92
N ILE A 115 7.38 6.90 16.35
CA ILE A 115 6.48 6.00 15.59
C ILE A 115 5.10 6.60 15.43
N ILE A 116 4.47 7.12 16.50
CA ILE A 116 3.13 7.70 16.35
C ILE A 116 3.18 8.99 15.52
N ASN A 117 4.24 9.79 15.62
CA ASN A 117 4.37 10.98 14.79
C ASN A 117 4.56 10.63 13.32
N ASP A 118 5.44 9.66 13.04
CA ASP A 118 5.72 9.13 11.72
C ASP A 118 4.46 8.53 11.11
N VAL A 119 3.74 7.69 11.84
CA VAL A 119 2.50 7.12 11.38
C VAL A 119 1.43 8.22 11.22
N ILE A 120 1.35 9.28 12.04
CA ILE A 120 0.41 10.40 11.80
C ILE A 120 0.77 11.19 10.53
N ASP A 121 2.06 11.40 10.27
CA ASP A 121 2.56 12.13 9.11
C ASP A 121 2.38 11.31 7.81
N HIS A 122 2.55 10.00 7.89
CA HIS A 122 2.49 9.07 6.77
C HIS A 122 1.19 8.23 6.72
N SER A 123 0.26 8.31 7.68
CA SER A 123 -1.01 7.56 7.64
C SER A 123 -1.98 8.10 6.59
N ALA A 124 -1.75 9.30 6.08
CA ALA A 124 -2.38 9.74 4.84
C ALA A 124 -1.93 8.92 3.61
N GLN A 125 -0.92 8.05 3.77
CA GLN A 125 -0.27 7.27 2.72
C GLN A 125 -0.31 5.74 2.93
N VAL A 126 -0.77 5.20 4.08
CA VAL A 126 -0.70 3.75 4.32
C VAL A 126 -2.08 3.09 4.41
N GLY A 127 -2.44 2.50 3.27
CA GLY A 127 -3.67 1.77 2.97
C GLY A 127 -3.78 1.70 1.46
N PHE A 128 -2.93 0.88 0.84
CA PHE A 128 -2.98 0.71 -0.61
C PHE A 128 -4.29 -0.01 -0.97
N LEU A 129 -4.97 0.46 -2.01
CA LEU A 129 -6.25 -0.08 -2.42
C LEU A 129 -6.10 -1.53 -2.90
N THR A 130 -6.93 -2.42 -2.35
CA THR A 130 -7.03 -3.81 -2.83
C THR A 130 -8.43 -4.06 -3.39
N PRO A 131 -8.55 -4.83 -4.48
CA PRO A 131 -9.85 -5.29 -4.96
C PRO A 131 -10.51 -6.26 -3.96
N ASP A 132 -11.85 -6.35 -4.01
CA ASP A 132 -12.64 -7.20 -3.10
C ASP A 132 -12.23 -8.69 -3.17
N ASN A 133 -11.66 -9.12 -4.29
CA ASN A 133 -11.21 -10.49 -4.57
C ASN A 133 -9.69 -10.65 -4.59
N GLU A 134 -8.96 -9.89 -3.75
CA GLU A 134 -7.49 -9.89 -3.72
C GLU A 134 -6.88 -11.29 -3.51
N GLU A 135 -7.47 -12.13 -2.68
CA GLU A 135 -6.97 -13.50 -2.47
C GLU A 135 -7.06 -14.35 -3.75
N GLU A 136 -8.12 -14.18 -4.54
CA GLU A 136 -8.29 -14.90 -5.82
C GLU A 136 -7.32 -14.35 -6.88
N ARG A 137 -7.13 -13.03 -6.91
CA ARG A 137 -6.18 -12.35 -7.80
C ARG A 137 -4.74 -12.79 -7.53
N LEU A 138 -4.33 -12.86 -6.27
CA LEU A 138 -3.00 -13.34 -5.88
C LEU A 138 -2.80 -14.81 -6.26
N LYS A 139 -3.82 -15.65 -6.07
CA LYS A 139 -3.77 -17.05 -6.55
C LYS A 139 -3.61 -17.12 -8.06
N ALA A 140 -4.34 -16.30 -8.81
CA ALA A 140 -4.20 -16.24 -10.27
C ALA A 140 -2.80 -15.80 -10.68
N LEU A 141 -2.21 -14.81 -10.01
CA LEU A 141 -0.83 -14.36 -10.25
C LEU A 141 0.19 -15.50 -10.01
N GLU A 142 0.06 -16.24 -8.91
CA GLU A 142 0.94 -17.36 -8.58
C GLU A 142 0.98 -18.46 -9.68
N GLU A 143 -0.07 -18.58 -10.49
CA GLU A 143 -0.11 -19.59 -11.56
C GLU A 143 0.90 -19.32 -12.70
N TYR A 144 1.33 -18.08 -12.89
CA TYR A 144 2.21 -17.70 -14.01
C TYR A 144 3.71 -17.97 -13.77
N ASP A 145 4.12 -18.26 -12.53
CA ASP A 145 5.48 -18.68 -12.09
C ASP A 145 6.62 -18.20 -12.98
N ILE A 146 7.05 -16.98 -12.69
CA ILE A 146 7.76 -16.14 -13.64
C ILE A 146 9.25 -16.48 -13.70
N ASP A 147 9.77 -17.09 -12.64
CA ASP A 147 11.16 -17.49 -12.48
C ASP A 147 11.55 -18.69 -13.37
N GLU A 148 10.60 -19.52 -13.80
CA GLU A 148 10.90 -20.78 -14.49
C GLU A 148 11.41 -20.58 -15.93
N LEU A 149 11.11 -19.44 -16.56
CA LEU A 149 11.45 -19.16 -17.96
C LEU A 149 11.99 -17.73 -18.12
N PRO A 150 13.08 -17.48 -18.89
CA PRO A 150 13.56 -16.11 -19.10
C PRO A 150 12.55 -15.28 -19.93
N ILE A 151 11.99 -14.22 -19.36
CA ILE A 151 11.09 -13.24 -20.03
C ILE A 151 11.74 -11.88 -20.26
N GLU A 152 12.80 -11.58 -19.53
CA GLU A 152 13.34 -10.22 -19.37
C GLU A 152 13.58 -9.56 -20.72
N GLU A 153 14.20 -10.26 -21.69
CA GLU A 153 14.43 -9.71 -23.02
C GLU A 153 13.14 -9.37 -23.80
N SER A 154 12.07 -10.16 -23.64
CA SER A 154 10.81 -9.92 -24.37
C SER A 154 10.11 -8.69 -23.81
N PHE A 155 10.05 -8.56 -22.49
CA PHE A 155 9.40 -7.42 -21.84
C PHE A 155 10.25 -6.15 -21.90
N GLN A 156 11.59 -6.28 -21.89
CA GLN A 156 12.48 -5.15 -22.16
C GLN A 156 12.20 -4.57 -23.55
N ARG A 157 12.06 -5.41 -24.58
CA ARG A 157 11.71 -4.92 -25.93
C ARG A 157 10.36 -4.22 -25.98
N ILE A 158 9.37 -4.70 -25.21
CA ILE A 158 8.05 -4.04 -25.14
C ILE A 158 8.18 -2.67 -24.48
N THR A 159 8.87 -2.57 -23.34
CA THR A 159 9.07 -1.29 -22.65
C THR A 159 9.89 -0.29 -23.48
N ASP A 160 10.92 -0.76 -24.20
CA ASP A 160 11.68 0.06 -25.16
C ASP A 160 10.77 0.61 -26.28
N LEU A 161 9.88 -0.24 -26.81
CA LEU A 161 8.93 0.15 -27.85
C LEU A 161 7.91 1.16 -27.32
N ILE A 162 7.38 0.98 -26.12
CA ILE A 162 6.46 1.93 -25.48
C ILE A 162 7.16 3.28 -25.29
N SER A 163 8.36 3.28 -24.69
CA SER A 163 9.14 4.51 -24.47
C SER A 163 9.39 5.27 -25.76
N THR A 164 9.79 4.57 -26.82
CA THR A 164 10.07 5.19 -28.13
C THR A 164 8.80 5.63 -28.85
N HIS A 165 7.74 4.83 -28.81
CA HIS A 165 6.49 5.07 -29.54
C HIS A 165 5.71 6.25 -28.96
N PHE A 166 5.66 6.35 -27.63
CA PHE A 166 5.01 7.46 -26.94
C PHE A 166 5.95 8.65 -26.71
N ASP A 167 7.27 8.50 -26.88
CA ASP A 167 8.25 9.56 -26.51
C ASP A 167 8.07 9.95 -25.05
N ILE A 168 8.24 8.97 -24.15
CA ILE A 168 8.04 9.11 -22.69
C ILE A 168 9.30 8.67 -21.94
N ALA A 169 9.51 9.28 -20.78
CA ALA A 169 10.74 9.09 -20.00
C ALA A 169 10.90 7.68 -19.45
N VAL A 170 9.83 7.08 -18.89
CA VAL A 170 9.90 5.75 -18.25
C VAL A 170 8.72 4.88 -18.66
N ALA A 171 9.00 3.65 -19.12
CA ALA A 171 7.98 2.61 -19.35
C ALA A 171 8.33 1.35 -18.58
N PHE A 172 7.34 0.68 -18.01
CA PHE A 172 7.57 -0.58 -17.30
C PHE A 172 6.43 -1.58 -17.47
N VAL A 173 6.76 -2.84 -17.20
CA VAL A 173 5.83 -3.95 -17.00
C VAL A 173 5.99 -4.40 -15.56
N GLY A 174 4.96 -4.24 -14.74
CA GLY A 174 4.98 -4.52 -13.30
C GLY A 174 3.91 -5.54 -12.92
N LEU A 175 4.20 -6.37 -11.92
CA LEU A 175 3.23 -7.28 -11.32
C LEU A 175 2.90 -6.83 -9.93
N LEU A 176 1.61 -6.84 -9.63
CA LEU A 176 1.14 -6.43 -8.32
C LEU A 176 1.13 -7.68 -7.43
N GLU A 177 2.16 -7.84 -6.61
CA GLU A 177 2.20 -8.87 -5.58
C GLU A 177 1.37 -8.45 -4.37
N LYS A 178 1.50 -9.16 -3.26
CA LYS A 178 0.71 -8.86 -2.07
C LYS A 178 1.05 -7.46 -1.52
N ASP A 179 2.34 -7.20 -1.31
CA ASP A 179 2.81 -5.99 -0.63
C ASP A 179 3.73 -5.13 -1.52
N GLU A 180 4.16 -5.65 -2.67
CA GLU A 180 5.08 -5.00 -3.61
C GLU A 180 4.59 -5.06 -5.07
N GLU A 181 5.11 -4.15 -5.88
CA GLU A 181 5.05 -4.21 -7.33
C GLU A 181 6.43 -4.60 -7.87
N ASN A 182 6.50 -5.78 -8.47
CA ASN A 182 7.73 -6.36 -9.01
C ASN A 182 7.84 -6.04 -10.50
N PHE A 183 8.92 -5.37 -10.92
CA PHE A 183 9.12 -4.96 -12.30
C PHE A 183 9.78 -6.07 -13.10
N LEU A 184 9.08 -6.57 -14.12
CA LEU A 184 9.61 -7.57 -15.04
C LEU A 184 10.51 -6.96 -16.12
N ALA A 185 10.27 -5.69 -16.42
CA ALA A 185 11.09 -4.87 -17.29
C ALA A 185 10.81 -3.39 -17.01
N CYS A 186 11.86 -2.58 -17.08
CA CYS A 186 11.77 -1.13 -16.93
C CYS A 186 12.74 -0.47 -17.92
N THR A 187 12.24 0.52 -18.66
CA THR A 187 13.04 1.35 -19.56
C THR A 187 12.99 2.77 -19.03
N GLY A 188 14.15 3.41 -18.87
CA GLY A 188 14.26 4.81 -18.43
C GLY A 188 14.46 5.00 -16.92
N ALA A 189 14.28 3.94 -16.13
CA ALA A 189 14.62 3.89 -14.71
C ALA A 189 15.26 2.55 -14.34
N ASP A 190 15.92 2.50 -13.18
CA ASP A 190 16.59 1.32 -12.63
C ASP A 190 15.79 0.87 -11.39
N TRP A 191 14.65 0.22 -11.63
CA TRP A 191 13.70 -0.22 -10.60
C TRP A 191 13.51 -1.73 -10.67
N ASP A 192 13.80 -2.43 -9.57
CA ASP A 192 13.56 -3.87 -9.42
C ASP A 192 12.19 -4.15 -8.81
N SER A 193 11.84 -3.42 -7.73
CA SER A 193 10.51 -3.43 -7.12
C SER A 193 10.22 -2.12 -6.39
N LEU A 194 8.95 -1.88 -6.11
CA LEU A 194 8.47 -0.80 -5.23
C LEU A 194 7.41 -1.37 -4.28
N THR A 195 7.24 -0.79 -3.09
CA THR A 195 6.12 -1.16 -2.21
C THR A 195 4.80 -0.70 -2.85
N ARG A 196 3.69 -1.45 -2.69
CA ARG A 196 2.41 -1.11 -3.35
C ARG A 196 1.81 0.22 -2.91
N GLU A 197 2.17 0.67 -1.72
CA GLU A 197 1.82 2.00 -1.20
C GLU A 197 2.50 3.14 -1.97
N ASP A 198 3.66 2.88 -2.54
CA ASP A 198 4.45 3.86 -3.28
C ASP A 198 4.10 3.89 -4.79
N THR A 199 3.18 3.03 -5.26
CA THR A 199 2.84 2.95 -6.68
C THR A 199 1.44 3.46 -7.01
N MET A 200 1.33 4.19 -8.12
CA MET A 200 0.03 4.59 -8.68
C MET A 200 -0.76 3.40 -9.23
N CYS A 201 -0.08 2.27 -9.44
CA CYS A 201 -0.65 1.07 -10.03
C CYS A 201 -1.75 0.45 -9.17
N THR A 202 -1.60 0.55 -7.86
CA THR A 202 -2.63 0.20 -6.86
C THR A 202 -3.95 0.97 -7.07
N HIS A 203 -3.89 2.23 -7.51
CA HIS A 203 -5.11 2.96 -7.86
C HIS A 203 -5.63 2.61 -9.25
N SER A 204 -4.70 2.42 -10.20
CA SER A 204 -5.04 2.11 -11.59
C SER A 204 -5.72 0.74 -11.73
N MET A 205 -5.36 -0.25 -10.91
CA MET A 205 -5.89 -1.60 -11.03
C MET A 205 -7.38 -1.72 -10.69
N LEU A 206 -7.93 -0.71 -10.01
CA LEU A 206 -9.35 -0.64 -9.67
C LEU A 206 -10.19 0.10 -10.73
N GLN A 207 -9.58 0.53 -11.83
CA GLN A 207 -10.27 1.12 -12.96
C GLN A 207 -10.35 0.09 -14.08
N ASP A 208 -11.50 0.00 -14.77
CA ASP A 208 -11.63 -0.91 -15.91
C ASP A 208 -10.81 -0.43 -17.13
N ASP A 209 -10.73 0.89 -17.32
CA ASP A 209 -10.02 1.55 -18.41
C ASP A 209 -8.63 2.07 -17.97
N VAL A 210 -7.77 2.44 -18.94
CA VAL A 210 -6.47 3.07 -18.66
C VAL A 210 -6.60 4.27 -17.74
N MET A 211 -5.97 4.20 -16.56
CA MET A 211 -5.90 5.34 -15.66
C MET A 211 -4.87 6.34 -16.19
N VAL A 212 -5.29 7.60 -16.36
CA VAL A 212 -4.41 8.69 -16.78
C VAL A 212 -4.37 9.79 -15.73
N VAL A 213 -3.18 10.23 -15.38
CA VAL A 213 -2.89 11.39 -14.55
C VAL A 213 -1.99 12.31 -15.36
N GLU A 214 -2.53 13.42 -15.85
CA GLU A 214 -1.78 14.33 -16.73
C GLU A 214 -0.74 15.16 -15.97
N ASN A 215 -1.01 15.45 -14.70
CA ASN A 215 -0.09 16.12 -13.78
C ASN A 215 -0.41 15.74 -12.33
N ILE A 216 0.49 15.00 -11.69
CA ILE A 216 0.37 14.49 -10.32
C ILE A 216 0.13 15.61 -9.30
N ALA A 217 0.79 16.76 -9.45
CA ALA A 217 0.63 17.89 -8.53
C ALA A 217 -0.80 18.47 -8.53
N ASN A 218 -1.59 18.19 -9.57
CA ASN A 218 -2.98 18.62 -9.69
C ASN A 218 -3.99 17.51 -9.34
N ASP A 219 -3.54 16.28 -9.12
CA ASP A 219 -4.41 15.16 -8.79
C ASP A 219 -4.56 15.04 -7.27
N ASN A 220 -5.79 15.17 -6.76
CA ASN A 220 -6.04 15.09 -5.32
C ASN A 220 -5.63 13.75 -4.69
N ARG A 221 -5.51 12.68 -5.49
CA ARG A 221 -5.08 11.35 -5.03
C ARG A 221 -3.57 11.29 -4.79
N PHE A 222 -2.78 12.06 -5.54
CA PHE A 222 -1.32 11.91 -5.61
C PHE A 222 -0.53 13.18 -5.26
N SER A 223 -1.17 14.35 -5.25
CA SER A 223 -0.54 15.67 -4.98
C SER A 223 0.09 15.85 -3.60
N LYS A 224 -0.03 14.86 -2.70
CA LYS A 224 0.62 14.85 -1.38
C LYS A 224 1.54 13.64 -1.19
N ASN A 225 1.80 12.89 -2.26
CA ASN A 225 2.68 11.75 -2.22
C ASN A 225 4.11 12.22 -2.51
N GLU A 226 4.90 12.42 -1.44
CA GLU A 226 6.29 12.89 -1.53
C GLU A 226 7.18 11.90 -2.28
N GLN A 227 6.86 10.60 -2.27
CA GLN A 227 7.64 9.58 -2.97
C GLN A 227 7.52 9.73 -4.49
N LEU A 228 6.32 9.99 -5.01
CA LEU A 228 6.12 10.26 -6.44
C LEU A 228 6.87 11.52 -6.90
N GLU A 229 6.91 12.55 -6.05
CA GLU A 229 7.71 13.76 -6.29
C GLU A 229 9.21 13.46 -6.28
N ASN A 230 9.69 12.63 -5.34
CA ASN A 230 11.10 12.24 -5.24
C ASN A 230 11.57 11.40 -6.44
N LEU A 231 10.69 10.56 -7.00
CA LEU A 231 10.93 9.82 -8.23
C LEU A 231 10.86 10.71 -9.49
N GLY A 232 10.50 11.99 -9.33
CA GLY A 232 10.40 12.97 -10.41
C GLY A 232 9.24 12.71 -11.36
N ILE A 233 8.25 11.93 -10.94
CA ILE A 233 7.13 11.56 -11.80
C ILE A 233 6.14 12.73 -11.84
N VAL A 234 5.73 13.14 -13.04
CA VAL A 234 4.75 14.22 -13.24
C VAL A 234 3.51 13.72 -13.96
N SER A 235 3.64 12.87 -14.98
CA SER A 235 2.49 12.25 -15.63
C SER A 235 2.54 10.73 -15.56
N TYR A 236 1.37 10.10 -15.60
CA TYR A 236 1.19 8.65 -15.55
C TYR A 236 0.06 8.21 -16.47
N ALA A 237 0.28 7.10 -17.17
CA ALA A 237 -0.75 6.30 -17.79
C ALA A 237 -0.49 4.81 -17.49
N GLY A 238 -1.48 4.09 -16.97
CA GLY A 238 -1.37 2.67 -16.63
C GLY A 238 -2.49 1.85 -17.25
N ALA A 239 -2.14 0.77 -17.93
CA ALA A 239 -3.07 -0.20 -18.52
C ALA A 239 -3.00 -1.53 -17.76
N ASN A 240 -4.17 -2.10 -17.46
CA ASN A 240 -4.28 -3.34 -16.67
C ASN A 240 -3.89 -4.57 -17.49
N MET A 241 -3.15 -5.46 -16.84
CA MET A 241 -2.90 -6.82 -17.31
C MET A 241 -3.91 -7.75 -16.65
N THR A 242 -4.94 -8.13 -17.41
CA THR A 242 -6.09 -8.87 -16.89
C THR A 242 -6.07 -10.32 -17.38
N THR A 243 -6.19 -11.28 -16.45
CA THR A 243 -6.27 -12.71 -16.77
C THR A 243 -7.59 -13.04 -17.49
N PRO A 244 -7.67 -14.20 -18.17
CA PRO A 244 -8.92 -14.66 -18.80
C PRO A 244 -10.10 -14.77 -17.83
N ASP A 245 -9.83 -15.02 -16.54
CA ASP A 245 -10.82 -15.11 -15.47
C ASP A 245 -11.20 -13.72 -14.89
N GLY A 246 -10.60 -12.65 -15.40
CA GLY A 246 -10.95 -11.26 -15.04
C GLY A 246 -10.14 -10.68 -13.87
N HIS A 247 -9.03 -11.31 -13.47
CA HIS A 247 -8.18 -10.80 -12.38
C HIS A 247 -7.08 -9.88 -12.92
N VAL A 248 -6.91 -8.69 -12.34
CA VAL A 248 -5.80 -7.79 -12.70
C VAL A 248 -4.53 -8.23 -11.97
N ILE A 249 -3.56 -8.81 -12.68
CA ILE A 249 -2.34 -9.35 -12.05
C ILE A 249 -1.17 -8.37 -12.08
N GLY A 250 -1.25 -7.32 -12.87
CA GLY A 250 -0.23 -6.29 -12.97
C GLY A 250 -0.59 -5.23 -14.00
N GLN A 251 0.38 -4.44 -14.43
CA GLN A 251 0.18 -3.31 -15.32
C GLN A 251 1.32 -3.05 -16.30
N VAL A 252 0.97 -2.41 -17.40
CA VAL A 252 1.90 -1.77 -18.32
C VAL A 252 1.72 -0.26 -18.18
N CYS A 253 2.80 0.43 -17.81
CA CYS A 253 2.74 1.85 -17.48
C CYS A 253 3.69 2.69 -18.32
N ALA A 254 3.28 3.94 -18.55
CA ALA A 254 4.06 4.99 -19.16
C ALA A 254 4.06 6.22 -18.25
N LEU A 255 5.25 6.72 -17.94
CA LEU A 255 5.51 7.82 -17.02
C LEU A 255 6.32 8.91 -17.73
N ASP A 256 6.13 10.15 -17.29
CA ASP A 256 6.93 11.27 -17.77
C ASP A 256 7.30 12.24 -16.65
N HIS A 257 8.39 12.99 -16.86
CA HIS A 257 8.86 14.05 -15.97
C HIS A 257 8.22 15.41 -16.28
N GLU A 258 7.35 15.47 -17.29
CA GLU A 258 6.60 16.66 -17.68
C GLU A 258 5.09 16.36 -17.75
N PRO A 259 4.22 17.38 -17.59
CA PRO A 259 2.78 17.17 -17.75
C PRO A 259 2.42 16.70 -19.16
N ARG A 260 1.60 15.66 -19.26
CA ARG A 260 1.26 15.04 -20.54
C ARG A 260 -0.21 14.66 -20.64
N THR A 261 -0.82 14.99 -21.77
CA THR A 261 -2.16 14.50 -22.13
C THR A 261 -2.04 13.25 -22.97
N TYR A 262 -2.87 12.24 -22.68
CA TYR A 262 -2.93 10.99 -23.45
C TYR A 262 -4.25 10.92 -24.22
N THR A 263 -4.16 10.90 -25.54
CA THR A 263 -5.32 10.76 -26.44
C THR A 263 -5.99 9.40 -26.28
N GLU A 264 -7.26 9.29 -26.66
CA GLU A 264 -7.98 8.00 -26.67
C GLU A 264 -7.26 6.94 -27.51
N ALA A 265 -6.63 7.34 -28.61
CA ALA A 265 -5.83 6.44 -29.44
C ALA A 265 -4.56 5.96 -28.73
N GLU A 266 -3.87 6.82 -27.97
CA GLU A 266 -2.69 6.42 -27.20
C GLU A 266 -3.05 5.52 -26.02
N ARG A 267 -4.18 5.79 -25.33
CA ARG A 267 -4.71 4.92 -24.27
C ARG A 267 -5.01 3.53 -24.81
N HIS A 268 -5.71 3.47 -25.95
CA HIS A 268 -6.01 2.19 -26.60
C HIS A 268 -4.74 1.44 -27.06
N GLN A 269 -3.71 2.16 -27.50
CA GLN A 269 -2.43 1.54 -27.83
C GLN A 269 -1.73 0.98 -26.57
N LEU A 270 -1.82 1.66 -25.44
CA LEU A 270 -1.27 1.16 -24.17
C LEU A 270 -2.00 -0.10 -23.70
N GLU A 271 -3.34 -0.16 -23.86
CA GLU A 271 -4.12 -1.39 -23.64
C GLU A 271 -3.63 -2.54 -24.52
N GLN A 272 -3.39 -2.28 -25.81
CA GLN A 272 -2.87 -3.31 -26.73
C GLN A 272 -1.48 -3.84 -26.30
N PHE A 273 -0.63 -2.99 -25.72
CA PHE A 273 0.63 -3.45 -25.14
C PHE A 273 0.40 -4.33 -23.92
N ALA A 274 -0.53 -3.98 -23.02
CA ALA A 274 -0.89 -4.80 -21.87
C ALA A 274 -1.49 -6.15 -22.28
N GLU A 275 -2.37 -6.18 -23.29
CA GLU A 275 -2.90 -7.41 -23.90
C GLU A 275 -1.77 -8.27 -24.47
N THR A 276 -0.81 -7.66 -25.19
CA THR A 276 0.35 -8.37 -25.75
C THR A 276 1.22 -8.99 -24.65
N VAL A 277 1.44 -8.28 -23.55
CA VAL A 277 2.18 -8.82 -22.40
C VAL A 277 1.44 -10.01 -21.79
N MET A 278 0.12 -9.91 -21.63
CA MET A 278 -0.71 -11.02 -21.16
C MET A 278 -0.65 -12.23 -22.11
N GLU A 279 -0.74 -12.04 -23.43
CA GLU A 279 -0.60 -13.13 -24.41
C GLU A 279 0.73 -13.88 -24.26
N ILE A 280 1.82 -13.17 -23.96
CA ILE A 280 3.13 -13.77 -23.70
C ILE A 280 3.11 -14.59 -22.40
N LEU A 281 2.52 -14.06 -21.33
CA LEU A 281 2.37 -14.77 -20.05
C LEU A 281 1.53 -16.05 -20.20
N GLU A 282 0.39 -15.96 -20.88
CA GLU A 282 -0.52 -17.09 -21.19
C GLU A 282 0.17 -18.18 -22.00
N LEU A 283 0.90 -17.79 -23.06
CA LEU A 283 1.62 -18.75 -23.90
C LEU A 283 2.67 -19.49 -23.09
N ARG A 284 3.37 -18.80 -22.18
CA ARG A 284 4.36 -19.41 -21.29
C ARG A 284 3.72 -20.38 -20.31
N GLN A 285 2.63 -19.98 -19.66
CA GLN A 285 1.88 -20.84 -18.76
C GLN A 285 1.43 -22.13 -19.48
N SER A 286 0.93 -22.00 -20.71
CA SER A 286 0.53 -23.13 -21.56
C SER A 286 1.70 -24.06 -21.91
N VAL A 287 2.88 -23.51 -22.23
CA VAL A 287 4.10 -24.29 -22.50
C VAL A 287 4.58 -25.02 -21.24
N ARG A 288 4.57 -24.34 -20.08
CA ARG A 288 4.93 -24.94 -18.78
C ARG A 288 3.99 -26.08 -18.40
N ALA A 289 2.68 -25.87 -18.52
CA ALA A 289 1.68 -26.90 -18.27
C ALA A 289 1.90 -28.12 -19.17
N SER A 290 2.22 -27.91 -20.46
CA SER A 290 2.52 -28.98 -21.40
C SER A 290 3.77 -29.78 -21.01
N ARG A 291 4.85 -29.10 -20.58
CA ARG A 291 6.10 -29.77 -20.14
C ARG A 291 5.92 -30.62 -18.89
N ARG A 292 5.11 -30.18 -17.93
CA ARG A 292 4.82 -30.96 -16.70
C ARG A 292 4.10 -32.28 -17.00
N VAL A 293 3.24 -32.29 -18.01
CA VAL A 293 2.54 -33.51 -18.44
C VAL A 293 3.50 -34.53 -19.08
N GLU A 294 4.55 -34.07 -19.78
CA GLU A 294 5.54 -34.94 -20.41
C GLU A 294 6.54 -35.57 -19.43
N VAL A 295 6.89 -34.88 -18.34
CA VAL A 295 7.86 -35.38 -17.32
C VAL A 295 7.20 -36.33 -16.30
N GLY A 296 5.87 -36.30 -16.18
CA GLY A 296 5.11 -37.16 -15.29
C GLY A 296 4.72 -38.55 -15.84
N GLN A 297 5.17 -38.91 -17.05
CA GLN A 297 4.98 -40.22 -17.68
C GLN A 297 6.29 -41.03 -17.72
#